data_AF-A0A194R7L9-F1
#
_entry.id   AF-A0A194R7L9-F1
#
_cell.length_a   1.000
_cell.length_b   1.000
_cell.length_c   1.000
_cell.angle_alpha   90.00
_cell.angle_beta   90.00
_cell.angle_gamma   90.00
#
_symmetry.space_group_name_H-M   'P 1'
#
loop_
_entity.id
_entity.type
_entity.pdbx_description
1 polymer ?
#
loop_
_entity_poly.entity_id
_entity_poly.type
_entity_poly.pdbx_seq_one_letter_code
_entity_poly.pdbx_strand_id
1 'polypeptide(L)'
;MNGHNNIHSQLTKSLERILEDAYLSGELKLSGRKLREFPKPVKFDLSDTVLADLSKNRFSDVPDEVTTYVYLEKLLLSQNVIRSVPETVGGLQSLTYLDLRLVAI
;
A
#
# COMPACT_ATOMS: atom_id res chain seq x y z
N MET A 1 -8.65 31.41 15.10
CA MET A 1 -9.68 30.36 15.31
C MET A 1 -9.03 29.05 14.90
N ASN A 2 -8.65 28.28 15.91
CA ASN A 2 -7.76 27.14 15.79
C ASN A 2 -8.53 25.93 15.29
N GLY A 3 -8.00 25.31 14.24
CA GLY A 3 -8.47 24.03 13.71
C GLY A 3 -7.44 23.49 12.75
N HIS A 4 -6.19 23.35 13.20
CA HIS A 4 -5.15 22.67 12.46
C HIS A 4 -5.63 21.26 12.09
N ASN A 5 -5.94 21.08 10.80
CA ASN A 5 -5.79 19.87 10.01
C ASN A 5 -5.24 18.66 10.77
N ASN A 6 -6.12 17.90 11.41
CA ASN A 6 -5.80 16.53 11.84
C ASN A 6 -6.19 15.56 10.71
N ILE A 7 -5.51 15.71 9.55
CA ILE A 7 -5.74 14.91 8.33
C ILE A 7 -4.91 13.61 8.39
N HIS A 8 -4.10 13.41 9.44
CA HIS A 8 -3.39 12.16 9.67
C HIS A 8 -4.26 11.14 10.41
N SER A 9 -4.81 10.20 9.62
CA SER A 9 -5.08 8.82 10.01
C SER A 9 -6.16 8.59 11.09
N GLN A 10 -7.44 8.66 10.70
CA GLN A 10 -8.42 7.72 11.26
C GLN A 10 -8.24 6.36 10.59
N LEU A 11 -7.28 5.59 11.08
CA LEU A 11 -7.26 4.15 10.90
C LEU A 11 -8.56 3.61 11.52
N THR A 12 -9.52 3.21 10.67
CA THR A 12 -10.68 2.47 11.18
C THR A 12 -10.19 1.19 11.89
N LYS A 13 -10.86 0.71 12.94
CA LYS A 13 -10.51 -0.55 13.63
C LYS A 13 -10.30 -1.73 12.65
N SER A 14 -11.04 -1.73 11.54
CA SER A 14 -10.87 -2.72 10.48
C SER A 14 -9.51 -2.66 9.82
N LEU A 15 -8.94 -1.47 9.65
CA LEU A 15 -7.65 -1.26 9.00
C LEU A 15 -6.51 -1.61 9.95
N GLU A 16 -6.62 -1.25 11.24
CA GLU A 16 -5.63 -1.66 12.26
C GLU A 16 -5.45 -3.18 12.31
N ARG A 17 -6.57 -3.93 12.31
CA ARG A 17 -6.54 -5.39 12.30
C ARG A 17 -5.81 -5.96 11.08
N ILE A 18 -5.93 -5.33 9.93
CA ILE A 18 -5.25 -5.80 8.71
C ILE A 18 -3.76 -5.53 8.77
N LEU A 19 -3.35 -4.40 9.34
CA LEU A 19 -1.94 -4.12 9.54
C LEU A 19 -1.33 -5.09 10.57
N GLU A 20 -2.08 -5.45 11.62
CA GLU A 20 -1.69 -6.50 12.56
C GLU A 20 -1.59 -7.88 11.89
N ASP A 21 -2.59 -8.28 11.10
CA ASP A 21 -2.57 -9.54 10.36
C ASP A 21 -1.40 -9.56 9.36
N ALA A 22 -1.11 -8.45 8.70
CA ALA A 22 0.02 -8.30 7.78
C ALA A 22 1.36 -8.44 8.51
N TYR A 23 1.51 -7.81 9.68
CA TYR A 23 2.69 -7.94 10.54
C TYR A 23 2.97 -9.38 10.96
N LEU A 24 1.92 -10.19 11.15
CA LEU A 24 2.06 -11.59 11.55
C LEU A 24 2.25 -12.55 10.38
N SER A 25 1.85 -12.17 9.17
CA SER A 25 1.79 -13.08 8.01
C SER A 25 2.73 -12.72 6.87
N GLY A 26 3.24 -11.49 6.82
CA GLY A 26 3.94 -10.94 5.66
C GLY A 26 3.02 -10.63 4.47
N GLU A 27 1.69 -10.68 4.63
CA GLU A 27 0.73 -10.41 3.56
C GLU A 27 -0.16 -9.20 3.85
N LEU A 28 0.10 -8.07 3.17
CA LEU A 28 -0.68 -6.85 3.29
C LEU A 28 -1.89 -6.85 2.34
N LYS A 29 -3.10 -7.07 2.88
CA LYS A 29 -4.35 -7.19 2.09
C LYS A 29 -5.26 -5.97 2.23
N LEU A 30 -5.05 -4.98 1.37
CA LEU A 30 -5.80 -3.72 1.35
C LEU A 30 -6.76 -3.58 0.16
N SER A 31 -7.05 -4.67 -0.56
CA SER A 31 -7.91 -4.63 -1.74
C SER A 31 -9.32 -4.09 -1.46
N GLY A 32 -9.85 -3.27 -2.36
CA GLY A 32 -11.28 -2.90 -2.36
C GLY A 32 -11.68 -1.86 -1.31
N ARG A 33 -10.75 -1.04 -0.82
CA ARG A 33 -10.95 -0.15 0.34
C ARG A 33 -11.16 1.32 -0.02
N LYS A 34 -11.24 1.64 -1.32
CA LYS A 34 -11.39 3.02 -1.84
C LYS A 34 -10.25 3.95 -1.36
N LEU A 35 -9.09 3.39 -1.03
CA LEU A 35 -7.93 4.14 -0.54
C LEU A 35 -7.39 5.03 -1.65
N ARG A 36 -7.04 6.27 -1.28
CA ARG A 36 -6.31 7.21 -2.15
C ARG A 36 -4.85 7.35 -1.76
N GLU A 37 -4.56 7.09 -0.49
CA GLU A 37 -3.24 7.19 0.13
C GLU A 37 -2.95 5.92 0.92
N PHE A 38 -1.67 5.56 1.00
CA PHE A 38 -1.25 4.35 1.69
C PHE A 38 -1.39 4.56 3.20
N PRO A 39 -1.97 3.60 3.93
CA PRO A 39 -2.13 3.76 5.37
C PRO A 39 -0.77 3.64 6.05
N LYS A 40 -0.30 4.72 6.67
CA LYS A 40 0.98 4.73 7.37
C LYS A 40 0.92 3.77 8.57
N PRO A 41 1.68 2.67 8.57
CA PRO A 41 1.65 1.72 9.66
C PRO A 41 2.55 2.25 10.79
N VAL A 42 1.99 3.11 11.65
CA VAL A 42 2.76 3.73 12.76
C VAL A 42 3.07 2.72 13.87
N LYS A 43 2.25 1.65 13.97
CA LYS A 43 2.31 0.68 15.07
C LYS A 43 2.98 -0.64 14.69
N PHE A 44 3.02 -0.98 13.40
CA PHE A 44 3.44 -2.29 12.92
C PHE A 44 4.55 -2.10 11.89
N ASP A 45 5.68 -2.77 12.09
CA ASP A 45 6.77 -2.79 11.11
C ASP A 45 6.44 -3.83 10.04
N LEU A 46 6.13 -3.38 8.82
CA LEU A 46 5.74 -4.25 7.71
C LEU A 46 6.89 -4.53 6.75
N SER A 47 8.14 -4.28 7.14
CA SER A 47 9.32 -4.38 6.27
C SER A 47 9.57 -5.80 5.73
N ASP A 48 9.03 -6.84 6.38
CA ASP A 48 9.09 -8.25 5.99
C ASP A 48 7.93 -8.69 5.08
N THR A 49 7.07 -7.75 4.64
CA THR A 49 5.96 -8.04 3.72
C THR A 49 6.47 -8.65 2.41
N VAL A 50 5.97 -9.85 2.08
CA VAL A 50 6.28 -10.58 0.83
C VAL A 50 5.20 -10.39 -0.24
N LEU A 51 3.96 -10.09 0.18
CA LEU A 51 2.84 -9.85 -0.73
C LEU A 51 2.06 -8.62 -0.28
N ALA A 52 1.86 -7.68 -1.20
CA ALA A 52 1.00 -6.52 -1.00
C ALA A 52 -0.10 -6.48 -2.06
N ASP A 53 -1.34 -6.67 -1.63
CA ASP A 53 -2.53 -6.50 -2.45
C ASP A 53 -3.20 -5.15 -2.19
N LEU A 54 -2.92 -4.20 -3.08
CA LEU A 54 -3.45 -2.85 -3.11
C LEU A 54 -4.50 -2.66 -4.21
N SER A 55 -4.98 -3.75 -4.82
CA SER A 55 -5.92 -3.72 -5.94
C SER A 55 -7.27 -3.08 -5.59
N LYS A 56 -8.04 -2.66 -6.60
CA LYS A 56 -9.41 -2.13 -6.42
C LYS A 56 -9.48 -0.93 -5.46
N ASN A 57 -8.45 -0.09 -5.47
CA ASN A 57 -8.40 1.16 -4.72
C ASN A 57 -8.47 2.35 -5.68
N ARG A 58 -8.00 3.52 -5.25
CA ARG A 58 -8.03 4.79 -5.99
C ARG A 58 -6.66 5.48 -5.94
N PHE A 59 -5.58 4.70 -5.86
CA PHE A 59 -4.22 5.23 -5.89
C PHE A 59 -3.96 5.89 -7.25
N SER A 60 -3.48 7.14 -7.23
CA SER A 60 -3.05 7.86 -8.42
C SER A 60 -1.62 7.54 -8.84
N ASP A 61 -0.83 7.02 -7.90
CA ASP A 61 0.59 6.72 -8.05
C ASP A 61 0.88 5.47 -7.22
N VAL A 62 1.91 4.71 -7.56
CA VAL A 62 2.36 3.63 -6.68
C VAL A 62 2.92 4.26 -5.40
N PRO A 63 2.45 3.88 -4.19
CA PRO A 63 2.90 4.53 -2.97
C PRO A 63 4.37 4.25 -2.66
N ASP A 64 5.15 5.28 -2.34
CA ASP A 64 6.56 5.11 -1.97
C ASP A 64 6.74 4.19 -0.77
N GLU A 65 5.80 4.18 0.18
CA GLU A 65 5.87 3.31 1.36
C GLU A 65 5.96 1.84 0.99
N VAL A 66 5.23 1.37 -0.04
CA VAL A 66 5.28 -0.05 -0.44
C VAL A 66 6.61 -0.41 -1.09
N THR A 67 7.33 0.57 -1.61
CA THR A 67 8.67 0.40 -2.22
C THR A 67 9.78 0.23 -1.17
N THR A 68 9.46 0.45 0.12
CA THR A 68 10.40 0.22 1.23
C THR A 68 10.46 -1.24 1.67
N TYR A 69 9.51 -2.08 1.21
CA TYR A 69 9.43 -3.49 1.58
C TYR A 69 10.40 -4.31 0.72
N VAL A 70 11.67 -4.34 1.11
CA VAL A 70 12.76 -4.96 0.33
C VAL A 70 12.57 -6.45 0.03
N TYR A 71 11.75 -7.15 0.83
CA TYR A 71 11.40 -8.56 0.64
C TYR A 71 10.12 -8.78 -0.19
N LEU A 72 9.49 -7.71 -0.68
CA LEU A 72 8.24 -7.80 -1.42
C LEU A 72 8.44 -8.55 -2.74
N GLU A 73 7.77 -9.69 -2.88
CA GLU A 73 7.83 -10.53 -4.08
C GLU A 73 6.69 -10.21 -5.05
N LYS A 74 5.51 -9.84 -4.51
CA LYS A 74 4.29 -9.62 -5.30
C LYS A 74 3.60 -8.33 -4.89
N LEU A 75 3.47 -7.42 -5.86
CA LEU A 75 2.74 -6.16 -5.70
C LEU A 75 1.55 -6.11 -6.66
N LEU A 76 0.34 -6.16 -6.11
CA LEU A 76 -0.90 -6.14 -6.88
C LEU A 76 -1.54 -4.75 -6.77
N LEU A 77 -1.68 -4.07 -7.91
CA LEU A 77 -2.18 -2.70 -8.00
C LEU A 77 -3.29 -2.57 -9.05
N SER A 78 -3.82 -3.68 -9.55
CA SER A 78 -4.86 -3.66 -10.59
C SER A 78 -6.13 -2.95 -10.12
N GLN A 79 -6.87 -2.36 -11.07
CA GLN A 79 -8.09 -1.59 -10.77
C GLN A 79 -7.82 -0.39 -9.84
N ASN A 80 -6.73 0.33 -10.09
CA ASN A 80 -6.46 1.65 -9.52
C ASN A 80 -6.48 2.72 -10.64
N VAL A 81 -6.07 3.96 -10.33
CA VAL A 81 -5.97 5.07 -11.29
C VAL A 81 -4.53 5.56 -11.41
N ILE A 82 -3.60 4.60 -11.39
CA ILE A 82 -2.15 4.85 -11.34
C ILE A 82 -1.69 5.51 -12.64
N ARG A 83 -1.07 6.68 -12.53
CA ARG A 83 -0.50 7.46 -13.62
C ARG A 83 1.02 7.48 -13.58
N SER A 84 1.61 7.26 -12.42
CA SER A 84 3.06 7.17 -12.27
C SER A 84 3.48 6.01 -11.38
N VAL A 85 4.67 5.49 -11.68
CA VAL A 85 5.38 4.50 -10.88
C VAL A 85 6.67 5.20 -10.43
N PRO A 86 6.95 5.30 -9.12
CA PRO A 86 8.13 5.99 -8.64
C PRO A 86 9.38 5.16 -8.92
N GLU A 87 10.51 5.86 -9.03
CA GLU A 87 11.83 5.29 -9.31
C GLU A 87 12.24 4.26 -8.25
N THR A 88 11.74 4.45 -7.03
CA THR A 88 11.94 3.62 -5.84
C THR A 88 11.45 2.18 -6.02
N VAL A 89 10.53 1.91 -6.96
CA VAL A 89 10.16 0.54 -7.34
C VAL A 89 11.37 -0.26 -7.82
N GLY A 90 12.38 0.39 -8.42
CA GLY A 90 13.64 -0.25 -8.80
C GLY A 90 14.47 -0.77 -7.61
N GLY A 91 14.15 -0.32 -6.39
CA GLY A 91 14.77 -0.80 -5.15
C GLY A 91 14.18 -2.10 -4.61
N LEU A 92 13.06 -2.58 -5.15
CA LEU A 92 12.40 -3.83 -4.74
C LEU A 92 13.12 -5.05 -5.33
N GLN A 93 14.24 -5.43 -4.73
CA GLN A 93 15.14 -6.48 -5.24
C GLN A 93 14.50 -7.87 -5.34
N SER A 94 13.52 -8.16 -4.48
CA SER A 94 12.81 -9.45 -4.45
C SER A 94 11.56 -9.49 -5.34
N LEU A 95 11.18 -8.37 -5.96
CA LEU A 95 9.92 -8.27 -6.69
C LEU A 95 9.97 -9.11 -7.97
N THR A 96 9.11 -10.13 -8.02
CA THR A 96 8.97 -11.03 -9.18
C THR A 96 7.68 -10.81 -9.94
N TYR A 97 6.70 -10.13 -9.32
CA TYR A 97 5.40 -9.88 -9.94
C TYR A 97 4.86 -8.49 -9.59
N LEU A 98 4.61 -7.69 -10.62
CA LEU A 98 3.97 -6.37 -10.51
C LEU A 98 2.73 -6.32 -11.42
N ASP A 99 1.55 -6.13 -10.83
CA ASP A 99 0.29 -6.03 -11.58
C ASP A 99 -0.27 -4.61 -11.59
N LEU A 100 -0.16 -3.94 -12.74
CA LEU A 100 -0.72 -2.61 -12.99
C LEU A 100 -1.92 -2.63 -13.96
N ARG A 101 -2.53 -3.80 -14.22
CA ARG A 101 -3.61 -3.94 -15.21
C ARG A 101 -4.86 -3.14 -14.80
N LEU A 102 -5.52 -2.51 -15.78
CA LEU A 102 -6.63 -1.55 -15.61
C LEU A 102 -6.20 -0.25 -14.91
N VAL A 103 -5.42 0.56 -15.63
CA VAL A 103 -5.33 2.00 -15.42
C VAL A 103 -6.44 2.65 -16.25
N ALA A 104 -7.39 3.34 -15.61
CA ALA A 104 -8.35 4.16 -16.35
C ALA A 104 -7.58 5.40 -16.87
N ILE A 105 -7.25 5.36 -18.16
CA ILE A 105 -6.63 6.47 -18.92
C ILE A 105 -7.61 7.62 -19.11
#